data_AF-A0A1Q7WIR6-F1
#
_entry.id   AF-A0A1Q7WIR6-F1
#
_cell.length_a   1.000
_cell.length_b   1.000
_cell.length_c   1.000
_cell.angle_alpha   90.00
_cell.angle_beta   90.00
_cell.angle_gamma   90.00
#
_symmetry.space_group_name_H-M   'P 1'
#
loop_
_entity.id
_entity.type
_entity.pdbx_description
1 polymer ?
#
loop_
_entity_poly.entity_id
_entity_poly.type
_entity_poly.pdbx_seq_one_letter_code
_entity_poly.pdbx_strand_id
1 'polypeptide(L)'
;MSKCGPRTQARTLRWLDGHDLYARTGLPREHVRFCRRRVDKRGHCVELGLTHFVDDHPEVHAAIHGVVAYQYFFGPQAAAVPAYGQHAPDWRQAERLILSTLG
;
A
#
# COMPACT_ATOMS: atom_id res chain seq x y z
N MET A 1 0.95 0.78 -7.02
CA MET A 1 0.12 -0.34 -7.51
C MET A 1 0.96 -1.38 -8.25
N SER A 2 0.64 -2.68 -8.15
CA SER A 2 1.40 -3.78 -8.81
C SER A 2 0.65 -4.41 -9.98
N LYS A 3 1.36 -5.18 -10.83
CA LYS A 3 0.82 -5.87 -12.02
C LYS A 3 0.13 -4.93 -13.02
N CYS A 4 0.53 -3.67 -13.04
CA CYS A 4 -0.08 -2.68 -13.91
C CYS A 4 0.61 -2.67 -15.27
N GLY A 5 0.00 -3.33 -16.27
CA GLY A 5 0.29 -3.11 -17.69
C GLY A 5 -0.02 -1.66 -18.12
N PRO A 6 0.45 -1.16 -19.28
CA PRO A 6 0.17 0.22 -19.71
C PRO A 6 -1.34 0.52 -19.77
N ARG A 7 -2.14 -0.46 -20.20
CA ARG A 7 -3.61 -0.36 -20.22
C ARG A 7 -4.22 -0.25 -18.81
N THR A 8 -3.74 -1.05 -17.86
CA THR A 8 -4.19 -1.01 -16.46
C THR A 8 -3.84 0.32 -15.83
N GLN A 9 -2.60 0.80 -16.03
CA GLN A 9 -2.15 2.11 -15.55
C GLN A 9 -3.03 3.24 -16.09
N ALA A 10 -3.26 3.29 -17.41
CA ALA A 10 -4.10 4.33 -18.00
C ALA A 10 -5.55 4.27 -17.47
N ARG A 11 -6.10 3.07 -17.24
CA ARG A 11 -7.44 2.91 -16.65
C ARG A 11 -7.48 3.37 -15.20
N THR A 12 -6.48 3.04 -14.40
CA THR A 12 -6.37 3.51 -13.02
C THR A 12 -6.29 5.02 -12.97
N LEU A 13 -5.42 5.65 -13.76
CA LEU A 13 -5.28 7.11 -13.77
C LEU A 13 -6.61 7.80 -14.11
N ARG A 14 -7.30 7.34 -15.16
CA ARG A 14 -8.64 7.87 -15.49
C ARG A 14 -9.66 7.67 -14.38
N TRP A 15 -9.61 6.54 -13.67
CA TRP A 15 -10.51 6.29 -12.54
C TRP A 15 -10.22 7.27 -11.40
N LEU A 16 -8.95 7.49 -11.04
CA LEU A 16 -8.56 8.44 -9.99
C LEU A 16 -8.96 9.88 -10.36
N ASP A 17 -8.78 10.27 -11.63
CA ASP A 17 -9.20 11.57 -12.17
C ASP A 17 -10.72 11.74 -12.10
N GLY A 18 -11.49 10.75 -12.58
CA GLY A 18 -12.95 10.81 -12.60
C GLY A 18 -13.61 10.81 -11.22
N HIS A 19 -12.89 10.39 -10.18
CA HIS A 19 -13.36 10.43 -8.78
C HIS A 19 -12.86 11.66 -8.01
N ASP A 20 -12.19 12.58 -8.70
CA ASP A 20 -11.60 13.79 -8.15
C ASP A 20 -10.70 13.50 -6.92
N LEU A 21 -9.98 12.37 -6.97
CA LEU A 21 -9.22 11.88 -5.82
C LEU A 21 -8.23 12.93 -5.32
N TYR A 22 -7.49 13.54 -6.24
CA TYR A 22 -6.39 14.44 -5.92
C TYR A 22 -6.89 15.72 -5.24
N ALA A 23 -7.98 16.32 -5.72
CA ALA A 23 -8.54 17.52 -5.07
C ALA A 23 -9.18 17.19 -3.72
N ARG A 24 -9.87 16.05 -3.61
CA ARG A 24 -10.54 15.62 -2.37
C ARG A 24 -9.58 15.23 -1.25
N THR A 25 -8.40 14.73 -1.60
CA THR A 25 -7.41 14.21 -0.62
C THR A 25 -6.20 15.13 -0.44
N GLY A 26 -5.98 16.06 -1.35
CA GLY A 26 -4.74 16.84 -1.41
C GLY A 26 -3.50 16.05 -1.85
N LEU A 27 -3.67 14.79 -2.29
CA LEU A 27 -2.54 13.96 -2.71
C LEU A 27 -1.97 14.45 -4.05
N PRO A 28 -0.64 14.64 -4.16
CA PRO A 28 0.02 14.92 -5.42
C PRO A 28 -0.11 13.74 -6.41
N ARG A 29 -0.28 14.03 -7.70
CA ARG A 29 -0.44 13.01 -8.75
C ARG A 29 0.78 12.09 -8.85
N GLU A 30 1.96 12.66 -8.65
CA GLU A 30 3.27 12.01 -8.66
C GLU A 30 3.45 10.98 -7.53
N HIS A 31 2.62 11.01 -6.49
CA HIS A 31 2.62 9.99 -5.44
C HIS A 31 1.97 8.67 -5.92
N VAL A 32 1.27 8.67 -7.07
CA VAL A 32 0.74 7.45 -7.69
C VAL A 32 1.83 6.75 -8.49
N ARG A 33 2.47 5.77 -7.85
CA ARG A 33 3.55 4.97 -8.46
C ARG A 33 3.05 3.61 -8.94
N PHE A 34 3.48 3.22 -10.14
CA PHE A 34 3.14 1.94 -10.77
C PHE A 34 4.38 1.06 -10.86
N CYS A 35 4.19 -0.22 -10.55
CA CYS A 35 5.23 -1.23 -10.69
C CYS A 35 4.69 -2.46 -11.42
N ARG A 36 5.57 -3.15 -12.15
CA ARG A 36 5.19 -4.30 -12.99
C ARG A 36 5.01 -5.56 -12.15
N ARG A 37 5.87 -5.77 -11.15
CA ARG A 37 5.82 -6.93 -10.25
C ARG A 37 5.58 -6.46 -8.81
N ARG A 38 5.04 -7.35 -7.97
CA ARG A 38 4.84 -7.07 -6.54
C ARG A 38 6.15 -6.74 -5.83
N VAL A 39 7.23 -7.45 -6.19
CA VAL A 39 8.56 -7.27 -5.61
C VAL A 39 9.15 -5.88 -5.85
N ASP A 40 8.77 -5.24 -6.96
CA ASP A 40 9.27 -3.91 -7.33
C ASP A 40 8.75 -2.82 -6.36
N LYS A 41 7.68 -3.09 -5.59
CA LYS A 41 7.21 -2.18 -4.52
C LYS A 41 8.29 -1.92 -3.48
N ARG A 42 9.19 -2.87 -3.24
CA ARG A 42 10.30 -2.71 -2.29
C ARG A 42 11.16 -1.50 -2.64
N GLY A 43 11.46 -1.30 -3.93
CA GLY A 43 12.24 -0.14 -4.39
C GLY A 43 11.59 1.19 -4.02
N HIS A 44 10.28 1.31 -4.22
CA HIS A 44 9.54 2.52 -3.81
C HIS A 44 9.52 2.72 -2.29
N CYS A 45 9.44 1.65 -1.50
CA CYS A 45 9.47 1.76 -0.04
C CYS A 45 10.80 2.33 0.44
N VAL A 46 11.92 1.88 -0.15
CA VAL A 46 13.26 2.41 0.16
C VAL A 46 13.39 3.86 -0.31
N GLU A 47 13.05 4.15 -1.57
CA GLU A 47 13.20 5.48 -2.18
C GLU A 47 12.44 6.57 -1.41
N LEU A 48 11.24 6.25 -0.93
CA LEU A 48 10.39 7.18 -0.21
C LEU A 48 10.61 7.17 1.31
N GLY A 49 11.44 6.26 1.83
CA GLY A 49 11.63 6.07 3.27
C GLY A 49 10.32 5.73 4.01
N LEU A 50 9.49 4.85 3.43
CA LEU A 50 8.18 4.53 4.01
C LEU A 50 8.33 3.84 5.37
N THR A 51 7.59 4.33 6.36
CA THR A 51 7.53 3.76 7.71
C THR A 51 6.37 2.79 7.90
N HIS A 52 5.26 3.00 7.16
CA HIS A 52 4.03 2.21 7.24
C HIS A 52 3.62 1.72 5.85
N PHE A 53 3.15 0.48 5.75
CA PHE A 53 2.64 -0.09 4.51
C PHE A 53 1.34 -0.86 4.74
N VAL A 54 0.30 -0.55 3.95
CA VAL A 54 -1.01 -1.20 3.99
C VAL A 54 -1.27 -1.88 2.65
N ASP A 55 -1.50 -3.20 2.66
CA ASP A 55 -1.85 -3.99 1.48
C ASP A 55 -2.68 -5.19 1.89
N ASP A 56 -3.53 -5.69 1.00
CA ASP A 56 -4.29 -6.91 1.25
C ASP A 56 -3.50 -8.18 0.94
N HIS A 57 -2.39 -8.08 0.20
CA HIS A 57 -1.72 -9.22 -0.41
C HIS A 57 -0.48 -9.71 0.36
N PRO A 58 -0.48 -10.94 0.92
CA PRO A 58 0.66 -11.45 1.69
C PRO A 58 2.00 -11.48 0.94
N GLU A 59 2.01 -11.78 -0.36
CA GLU A 59 3.25 -11.76 -1.16
C GLU A 59 3.84 -10.36 -1.31
N VAL A 60 3.02 -9.30 -1.26
CA VAL A 60 3.53 -7.92 -1.26
C VAL A 60 4.28 -7.66 0.03
N HIS A 61 3.69 -8.02 1.17
CA HIS A 61 4.31 -7.91 2.48
C HIS A 61 5.61 -8.72 2.56
N ALA A 62 5.60 -9.97 2.10
CA ALA A 62 6.81 -10.79 2.05
C ALA A 62 7.94 -10.11 1.25
N ALA A 63 7.62 -9.43 0.15
CA ALA A 63 8.64 -8.76 -0.67
C ALA A 63 9.21 -7.47 -0.05
N ILE A 64 8.42 -6.74 0.74
CA ILE A 64 8.86 -5.50 1.40
C ILE A 64 9.37 -5.73 2.83
N HIS A 65 9.28 -6.96 3.34
CA HIS A 65 9.70 -7.30 4.69
C HIS A 65 11.16 -6.84 4.95
N GLY A 66 11.35 -6.21 6.11
CA GLY A 66 12.63 -5.64 6.54
C GLY A 66 12.96 -4.26 5.97
N VAL A 67 12.13 -3.68 5.08
CA VAL A 67 12.32 -2.31 4.57
C VAL A 67 11.38 -1.31 5.23
N VAL A 68 10.18 -1.76 5.61
CA VAL A 68 9.17 -0.92 6.27
C VAL A 68 8.97 -1.44 7.68
N ALA A 69 8.96 -0.52 8.66
CA ALA A 69 8.83 -0.86 10.08
C ALA A 69 7.46 -1.46 10.40
N TYR A 70 6.39 -0.91 9.82
CA TYR A 70 5.02 -1.32 10.11
C TYR A 70 4.31 -1.86 8.87
N GLN A 71 3.93 -3.13 8.92
CA GLN A 71 3.25 -3.84 7.84
C GLN A 71 1.85 -4.27 8.26
N TYR A 72 0.83 -3.67 7.63
CA TYR A 72 -0.57 -3.90 7.94
C TYR A 72 -1.26 -4.69 6.82
N PHE A 73 -1.61 -5.93 7.14
CA PHE A 73 -2.32 -6.85 6.25
C PHE A 73 -3.79 -6.48 6.27
N PHE A 74 -4.25 -5.82 5.21
CA PHE A 74 -5.57 -5.22 5.16
C PHE A 74 -6.66 -6.21 4.76
N GLY A 75 -7.83 -6.10 5.39
CA GLY A 75 -9.02 -6.88 5.03
C GLY A 75 -8.94 -8.37 5.38
N PRO A 76 -9.85 -9.19 4.83
CA PRO A 76 -9.87 -10.63 5.08
C PRO A 76 -8.56 -11.31 4.67
N GLN A 77 -8.04 -12.19 5.52
CA GLN A 77 -6.83 -12.98 5.25
C GLN A 77 -7.18 -14.46 5.23
N ALA A 78 -6.76 -15.16 4.17
CA ALA A 78 -7.04 -16.59 4.00
C ALA A 78 -6.27 -17.48 4.99
N ALA A 79 -5.18 -16.96 5.54
CA ALA A 79 -4.35 -17.59 6.56
C ALA A 79 -4.00 -16.58 7.66
N ALA A 80 -3.45 -17.06 8.77
CA ALA A 80 -2.97 -16.19 9.83
C ALA A 80 -1.88 -15.24 9.32
N VAL A 81 -1.93 -13.99 9.79
CA VAL A 81 -0.91 -12.99 9.46
C VAL A 81 0.44 -13.40 10.05
N PRO A 82 1.54 -13.35 9.28
CA PRO A 82 2.89 -13.65 9.78
C PRO A 82 3.31 -12.73 10.92
N ALA A 83 4.19 -13.22 11.80
CA ALA A 83 4.65 -12.48 12.99
C ALA A 83 5.33 -11.12 12.70
N TYR A 84 5.80 -10.89 11.48
CA TYR A 84 6.40 -9.61 11.07
C TYR A 84 5.38 -8.54 10.66
N GLY A 85 4.08 -8.85 10.70
CA GLY A 85 3.00 -7.95 10.33
C GLY A 85 1.86 -7.96 11.33
N GLN A 86 0.92 -7.05 11.13
CA GLN A 86 -0.28 -6.92 11.94
C GLN A 86 -1.52 -6.95 11.06
N HIS A 87 -2.59 -7.58 11.54
CA HIS A 87 -3.86 -7.64 10.83
C HIS A 87 -4.65 -6.33 11.00
N ALA A 88 -5.09 -5.76 9.88
CA ALA A 88 -5.98 -4.60 9.85
C ALA A 88 -7.27 -4.98 9.07
N PRO A 89 -8.30 -5.53 9.73
CA PRO A 89 -9.49 -6.04 9.06
C PRO A 89 -10.30 -4.96 8.33
N ASP A 90 -10.16 -3.69 8.72
CA ASP A 90 -10.85 -2.55 8.13
C ASP A 90 -10.02 -1.27 8.27
N TRP A 91 -10.54 -0.17 7.70
CA TRP A 91 -9.91 1.15 7.76
C TRP A 91 -9.81 1.71 9.18
N ARG A 92 -10.78 1.42 10.04
CA ARG A 92 -10.77 1.91 11.43
C ARG A 92 -9.65 1.26 12.23
N GLN A 93 -9.38 -0.03 12.02
CA GLN A 93 -8.23 -0.69 12.62
C GLN A 93 -6.93 -0.18 12.00
N ALA A 94 -6.85 -0.07 10.67
CA ALA A 94 -5.65 0.42 10.00
C ALA A 94 -5.24 1.80 10.53
N GLU A 95 -6.19 2.72 10.62
CA GLU A 95 -5.97 4.06 11.18
C GLU A 95 -5.48 4.00 12.63
N ARG A 96 -6.13 3.22 13.52
CA ARG A 96 -5.69 3.08 14.92
C ARG A 96 -4.27 2.55 15.03
N LEU A 97 -3.91 1.56 14.22
CA LEU A 97 -2.56 0.99 14.22
C LEU A 97 -1.53 2.02 13.78
N ILE A 98 -1.81 2.78 12.71
CA ILE A 98 -0.94 3.85 12.24
C ILE A 98 -0.79 4.95 13.31
N LEU A 99 -1.90 5.41 13.90
CA LEU A 99 -1.85 6.46 14.92
C LEU A 99 -1.12 6.03 16.19
N SER A 100 -1.15 4.75 16.56
CA SER A 100 -0.43 4.24 17.73
C SER A 100 1.11 4.26 17.59
N THR A 101 1.61 4.41 16.36
CA THR A 101 3.05 4.41 16.03
C THR A 101 3.55 5.78 15.57
N LEU A 102 2.64 6.73 15.37
CA LEU A 102 2.91 8.14 15.16
C LEU A 102 2.85 8.84 16.52
N GLY A 103 4.01 9.02 17.16
CA GLY A 103 4.12 9.78 18.43
C GLY A 103 3.73 11.25 18.29
#